data_AF-A0A4R2TBJ1-F1
#
_entry.id   AF-A0A4R2TBJ1-F1
#
_cell.length_a   1.000
_cell.length_b   1.000
_cell.length_c   1.000
_cell.angle_alpha   90.00
_cell.angle_beta   90.00
_cell.angle_gamma   90.00
#
_symmetry.space_group_name_H-M   'P 1'
#
loop_
_entity.id
_entity.type
_entity.pdbx_description
1 polymer ?
#
loop_
_entity_poly.entity_id
_entity_poly.type
_entity_poly.pdbx_seq_one_letter_code
_entity_poly.pdbx_strand_id
1 'polypeptide(L)'
;MSFRVQGLDPDQFRHLFGASDASLAQAGARRYVVDAKPGFPDRIAVRDLEIGETAILINYEHQPADTPYRSPRDLRIRGGDGTAGPARRDPRGDPQPADIPPCLWT
;
A
#
# COMPACT_ATOMS: atom_id res chain seq x y z
N MET A 1 -0.33 26.06 17.97
CA MET A 1 -1.28 25.02 17.53
C MET A 1 -0.55 23.69 17.47
N SER A 2 -1.01 22.69 18.22
CA SER A 2 -0.48 21.32 18.18
C SER A 2 -1.55 20.41 17.59
N PHE A 3 -1.21 19.69 16.52
CA PHE A 3 -2.05 18.63 15.96
C PHE A 3 -1.32 17.29 16.11
N ARG A 4 -2.09 16.19 16.13
CA ARG A 4 -1.57 14.82 16.14
C ARG A 4 -2.19 14.07 14.98
N VAL A 5 -1.35 13.44 14.18
CA VAL A 5 -1.80 12.54 13.11
C VAL A 5 -1.89 11.14 13.71
N GLN A 6 -3.06 10.53 13.62
CA GLN A 6 -3.30 9.15 14.02
C GLN A 6 -3.50 8.30 12.78
N GLY A 7 -3.04 7.06 12.85
CA GLY A 7 -3.29 6.10 11.78
C GLY A 7 -4.71 5.57 11.79
N LEU A 8 -5.03 4.83 10.74
CA LEU A 8 -6.31 4.14 10.61
C LEU A 8 -6.40 2.97 11.60
N ASP A 9 -7.62 2.66 12.03
CA ASP A 9 -7.89 1.54 12.92
C ASP A 9 -7.56 0.21 12.22
N PRO A 10 -6.63 -0.61 12.77
CA PRO A 10 -6.28 -1.89 12.18
C PRO A 10 -7.44 -2.89 12.15
N ASP A 11 -8.40 -2.80 13.08
CA ASP A 11 -9.49 -3.77 13.17
C ASP A 11 -10.36 -3.78 11.90
N GLN A 12 -10.46 -2.64 11.21
CA GLN A 12 -11.17 -2.53 9.92
C GLN A 12 -10.56 -3.42 8.83
N PHE A 13 -9.26 -3.73 8.91
CA PHE A 13 -8.52 -4.45 7.87
C PHE A 13 -8.09 -5.86 8.28
N ARG A 14 -8.44 -6.31 9.49
CA ARG A 14 -8.02 -7.63 10.01
C ARG A 14 -8.43 -8.79 9.13
N HIS A 15 -9.56 -8.67 8.45
CA HIS A 15 -10.05 -9.68 7.51
C HIS A 15 -9.11 -9.88 6.29
N LEU A 16 -8.23 -8.92 6.01
CA LEU A 16 -7.27 -8.98 4.89
C LEU A 16 -5.91 -9.55 5.29
N PHE A 17 -5.50 -9.43 6.56
CA PHE A 17 -4.13 -9.76 6.97
C PHE A 17 -3.79 -11.25 6.77
N GLY A 18 -4.72 -12.16 7.00
CA GLY A 18 -4.55 -13.59 6.73
C GLY A 18 -5.24 -14.09 5.45
N ALA A 19 -5.77 -13.18 4.61
CA ALA A 19 -6.51 -13.59 3.42
C ALA A 19 -5.59 -14.20 2.36
N SER A 20 -6.11 -15.19 1.61
CA SER A 20 -5.43 -15.72 0.42
C SER A 20 -5.37 -14.66 -0.68
N ASP A 21 -4.41 -14.77 -1.61
CA ASP A 21 -4.31 -13.83 -2.74
C ASP A 21 -5.61 -13.78 -3.57
N ALA A 22 -6.33 -14.90 -3.67
CA ALA A 22 -7.64 -14.96 -4.35
C ALA A 22 -8.74 -14.21 -3.58
N SER A 23 -8.76 -14.34 -2.25
CA SER A 23 -9.70 -13.62 -1.38
C SER A 23 -9.41 -12.12 -1.37
N LEU A 24 -8.12 -11.73 -1.38
CA LEU A 24 -7.71 -10.34 -1.53
C LEU A 24 -8.21 -9.77 -2.86
N ALA A 25 -7.99 -10.49 -3.97
CA ALA A 25 -8.43 -10.02 -5.29
C ALA A 25 -9.95 -9.81 -5.36
N GLN A 26 -10.74 -10.69 -4.73
CA GLN A 26 -12.21 -10.54 -4.62
C GLN A 26 -12.61 -9.29 -3.82
N ALA A 27 -11.84 -8.94 -2.79
CA ALA A 27 -12.02 -7.72 -2.01
C ALA A 27 -11.43 -6.46 -2.67
N GLY A 28 -10.94 -6.54 -3.92
CA GLY A 28 -10.27 -5.42 -4.59
C GLY A 28 -8.90 -5.09 -3.99
N ALA A 29 -8.32 -6.02 -3.24
CA ALA A 29 -7.03 -5.92 -2.57
C ALA A 29 -5.94 -6.72 -3.29
N ARG A 30 -4.68 -6.32 -3.11
CA ARG A 30 -3.51 -7.02 -3.68
C ARG A 30 -2.36 -7.03 -2.69
N ARG A 31 -1.64 -8.15 -2.63
CA ARG A 31 -0.44 -8.30 -1.81
C ARG A 31 0.82 -7.92 -2.60
N TYR A 32 1.71 -7.18 -1.97
CA TYR A 32 3.00 -6.75 -2.47
C TYR A 32 4.09 -7.04 -1.44
N VAL A 33 5.29 -7.35 -1.91
CA VAL A 33 6.49 -7.34 -1.08
C VAL A 33 7.15 -5.98 -1.27
N VAL A 34 7.51 -5.33 -0.17
CA VAL A 34 8.17 -4.01 -0.21
C VAL A 34 9.57 -4.19 -0.76
N ASP A 35 9.87 -3.50 -1.86
CA ASP A 35 11.15 -3.56 -2.58
C ASP A 35 11.96 -2.26 -2.50
N ALA A 36 11.33 -1.16 -2.11
CA ALA A 36 11.94 0.16 -1.98
C ALA A 36 11.49 0.89 -0.71
N LYS A 37 12.37 1.73 -0.15
CA LYS A 37 12.07 2.64 0.96
C LYS A 37 12.81 3.98 0.77
N PRO A 38 12.11 5.13 0.73
CA PRO A 38 10.66 5.32 0.90
C PRO A 38 9.85 4.86 -0.33
N GLY A 39 8.55 4.59 -0.14
CA GLY A 39 7.67 4.22 -1.27
C GLY A 39 6.41 3.44 -0.87
N PHE A 40 6.43 2.82 0.31
CA PHE A 40 5.34 2.00 0.83
C PHE A 40 4.85 2.54 2.17
N PRO A 41 4.09 3.65 2.18
CA PRO A 41 3.58 4.24 3.40
C PRO A 41 2.45 3.36 3.98
N ASP A 42 2.66 2.89 5.21
CA ASP A 42 1.63 2.26 6.05
C ASP A 42 0.81 3.36 6.74
N ARG A 43 -0.49 3.41 6.44
CA ARG A 43 -1.40 4.41 7.02
C ARG A 43 -2.02 3.97 8.35
N ILE A 44 -1.81 2.74 8.80
CA ILE A 44 -2.20 2.28 10.15
C ILE A 44 -1.13 2.71 11.15
N ALA A 45 0.13 2.40 10.88
CA ALA A 45 1.24 2.76 11.75
C ALA A 45 1.80 4.17 11.49
N VAL A 46 1.38 4.83 10.40
CA VAL A 46 1.86 6.15 9.96
C VAL A 46 3.39 6.17 9.82
N ARG A 47 3.92 5.15 9.14
CA ARG A 47 5.35 5.00 8.82
C ARG A 47 5.53 4.36 7.45
N ASP A 48 6.70 4.47 6.86
CA ASP A 48 7.05 3.60 5.72
C ASP A 48 7.34 2.17 6.19
N LEU A 49 6.93 1.20 5.37
CA LEU A 49 7.28 -0.20 5.54
C LEU A 49 8.76 -0.44 5.20
N GLU A 50 9.35 -1.45 5.84
CA GLU A 50 10.71 -1.92 5.57
C GLU A 50 10.74 -2.83 4.34
N ILE A 51 11.88 -2.83 3.64
CA ILE A 51 12.12 -3.75 2.52
C ILE A 51 11.99 -5.21 3.02
N GLY A 52 11.22 -6.01 2.29
CA GLY A 52 10.89 -7.39 2.66
C GLY A 52 9.63 -7.53 3.53
N GLU A 53 9.07 -6.45 4.07
CA GLU A 53 7.73 -6.50 4.69
C GLU A 53 6.65 -6.78 3.63
N THR A 54 5.52 -7.33 4.07
CA THR A 54 4.36 -7.54 3.22
C THR A 54 3.43 -6.34 3.31
N ALA A 55 3.12 -5.73 2.16
CA ALA A 55 2.13 -4.68 2.03
C ALA A 55 0.85 -5.23 1.36
N ILE A 56 -0.30 -4.82 1.85
CA ILE A 56 -1.60 -5.03 1.20
C ILE A 56 -2.03 -3.68 0.64
N LEU A 57 -2.18 -3.62 -0.68
CA LEU A 57 -2.76 -2.49 -1.41
C LEU A 57 -4.25 -2.71 -1.55
N ILE A 58 -5.05 -1.75 -1.11
CA ILE A 58 -6.52 -1.77 -1.21
C ILE A 58 -7.01 -0.44 -1.78
N ASN A 59 -8.14 -0.43 -2.46
CA ASN A 59 -8.85 0.81 -2.75
C ASN A 59 -9.75 1.14 -1.54
N TYR A 60 -9.36 2.13 -0.74
CA TYR A 60 -10.05 2.54 0.48
C TYR A 60 -10.88 3.81 0.23
N GLU A 61 -12.15 3.77 0.62
CA GLU A 61 -13.07 4.89 0.50
C GLU A 61 -13.07 5.73 1.77
N HIS A 62 -12.32 6.83 1.77
CA HIS A 62 -12.18 7.69 2.96
C HIS A 62 -13.32 8.72 3.11
N GLN A 63 -14.11 8.93 2.06
CA GLN A 63 -15.30 9.78 2.05
C GLN A 63 -16.45 9.02 1.36
N PRO A 64 -17.29 8.29 2.10
CA PRO A 64 -18.34 7.44 1.53
C PRO A 64 -19.66 8.17 1.27
N ALA A 65 -19.80 9.41 1.75
CA ALA A 65 -21.04 10.18 1.61
C ALA A 65 -21.34 10.42 0.13
N ASP A 66 -22.60 10.17 -0.27
CA ASP A 66 -23.08 10.37 -1.65
C ASP A 66 -23.21 11.87 -1.95
N THR A 67 -22.05 12.47 -2.17
CA THR A 67 -21.82 13.90 -2.37
C THR A 67 -20.73 14.07 -3.42
N PRO A 68 -20.59 15.27 -4.02
CA PRO A 68 -19.48 15.54 -4.94
C PRO A 68 -18.07 15.33 -4.35
N TYR A 69 -17.95 15.19 -3.03
CA TYR A 69 -16.69 14.93 -2.33
C TYR A 69 -16.37 13.44 -2.13
N ARG A 70 -17.25 12.53 -2.58
CA ARG A 70 -17.02 11.08 -2.53
C ARG A 70 -15.67 10.73 -3.17
N SER A 71 -14.80 10.06 -2.41
CA SER A 71 -13.38 9.92 -2.79
C SER A 71 -12.79 8.55 -2.46
N PRO A 72 -12.91 7.57 -3.39
CA PRO A 72 -12.22 6.29 -3.29
C PRO A 72 -10.75 6.41 -3.71
N ARG A 73 -9.80 6.04 -2.85
CA ARG A 73 -8.36 6.10 -3.16
C ARG A 73 -7.55 4.90 -2.66
N ASP A 74 -6.47 4.61 -3.36
CA ASP A 74 -5.62 3.48 -3.05
C ASP A 74 -4.80 3.72 -1.76
N LEU A 75 -4.73 2.67 -0.94
CA LEU A 75 -4.18 2.66 0.40
C LEU A 75 -3.30 1.44 0.59
N ARG A 76 -2.14 1.60 1.22
CA ARG A 76 -1.24 0.49 1.59
C ARG A 76 -1.26 0.30 3.10
N ILE A 77 -1.38 -0.95 3.54
CA ILE A 77 -1.35 -1.38 4.93
C ILE A 77 -0.41 -2.58 5.10
N ARG A 78 0.18 -2.76 6.27
CA ARG A 78 1.01 -3.95 6.52
C ARG A 78 0.16 -5.22 6.59
N GLY A 79 0.50 -6.25 5.82
CA GLY A 79 -0.10 -7.58 5.94
C GLY A 79 0.45 -8.33 7.15
N GLY A 80 -0.42 -8.89 7.99
CA GLY A 80 -0.02 -9.84 9.02
C GLY A 80 0.53 -11.13 8.39
N ASP A 81 1.45 -11.74 9.11
CA ASP A 81 2.09 -13.03 8.82
C ASP A 81 3.20 -12.96 7.77
N GLY A 82 4.40 -12.64 8.28
CA GLY A 82 5.65 -12.71 7.57
C GLY A 82 5.91 -14.13 7.07
N THR A 83 5.92 -14.30 5.76
CA THR A 83 6.85 -15.20 5.11
C THR A 83 7.32 -14.51 3.84
N ALA A 84 8.59 -14.10 3.86
CA ALA A 84 9.28 -13.53 2.71
C ALA A 84 9.30 -14.58 1.58
N GLY A 85 8.32 -14.48 0.68
CA GLY A 85 8.40 -15.13 -0.63
C GLY A 85 9.38 -14.35 -1.52
N PRO A 86 10.08 -15.01 -2.45
CA PRO A 86 11.04 -14.34 -3.32
C PRO A 86 10.33 -13.23 -4.10
N ALA A 87 10.93 -12.05 -4.09
CA ALA A 87 10.45 -10.85 -4.79
C ALA A 87 10.03 -11.19 -6.22
N ARG A 88 8.71 -11.17 -6.49
CA ARG A 88 8.23 -11.18 -7.85
C ARG A 88 8.46 -9.78 -8.42
N ARG A 89 9.36 -9.68 -9.41
CA ARG A 89 9.51 -8.47 -10.25
C ARG A 89 8.16 -8.11 -10.87
N ASP A 90 7.79 -6.83 -10.86
CA ASP A 90 6.74 -6.31 -11.74
C ASP A 90 7.16 -6.61 -13.20
N PRO A 91 6.35 -7.33 -14.00
CA PRO A 91 6.68 -7.62 -15.39
C PRO A 91 6.66 -6.38 -16.30
N ARG A 92 6.26 -5.20 -15.80
CA ARG A 92 6.16 -3.98 -16.61
C ARG A 92 7.48 -3.26 -16.86
N GLY A 93 8.57 -3.62 -16.18
CA GLY A 93 9.90 -3.08 -16.51
C GLY A 93 9.97 -1.55 -16.53
N ASP A 94 9.16 -0.88 -15.71
CA ASP A 94 9.19 0.57 -15.61
C ASP A 94 10.56 0.97 -14.98
N PRO A 95 11.33 1.86 -15.62
CA PRO A 95 12.64 2.26 -15.13
C PRO A 95 12.50 2.95 -13.76
N GLN A 96 13.41 2.63 -12.84
CA GLN A 96 13.46 3.32 -11.55
C GLN A 96 13.84 4.78 -11.78
N PRO A 97 13.39 5.73 -10.94
CA PRO A 97 13.70 7.15 -11.10
C PRO A 97 15.21 7.46 -11.16
N ALA A 98 16.04 6.58 -10.59
CA ALA A 98 17.50 6.67 -10.63
C ALA A 98 18.12 6.32 -12.00
N ASP A 99 17.37 5.68 -12.90
CA ASP A 99 17.81 5.25 -14.23
C ASP A 99 17.42 6.24 -15.34
N ILE A 100 16.74 7.34 -15.01
CA ILE A 100 16.30 8.35 -15.98
C ILE A 100 17.40 9.41 -16.11
N PRO A 101 18.05 9.58 -17.29
CA PRO A 101 19.04 10.61 -17.48
C PRO A 101 18.42 12.01 -17.29
N PRO A 102 19.17 12.98 -16.73
CA PRO A 102 18.65 14.32 -16.40
C PRO A 102 18.11 15.11 -17.62
N CYS A 103 18.37 14.63 -18.83
CA CYS A 103 17.96 15.23 -20.10
C CYS A 103 16.45 15.09 -20.40
N LEU A 104 15.70 14.27 -19.65
CA LEU A 104 14.28 13.98 -19.90
C LEU A 104 13.30 14.79 -19.01
N TRP A 105 13.81 15.80 -18.29
CA TRP A 105 13.06 16.69 -17.40
C TRP A 105 12.98 18.14 -17.92
N THR A 106 12.80 18.31 -19.23
CA THR A 106 12.49 19.61 -19.86
C THR A 106 11.36 19.48 -20.85
#